data_AF-A0A2B7XJW5-F1
#
_entry.id   AF-A0A2B7XJW5-F1
#
_cell.length_a   1.000
_cell.length_b   1.000
_cell.length_c   1.000
_cell.angle_alpha   90.00
_cell.angle_beta   90.00
_cell.angle_gamma   90.00
#
_symmetry.space_group_name_H-M   'P 1'
#
loop_
_entity.id
_entity.type
_entity.pdbx_description
1 polymer ?
#
loop_
_entity_poly.entity_id
_entity_poly.type
_entity_poly.pdbx_seq_one_letter_code
_entity_poly.pdbx_strand_id
1 'polypeptide(L)'
;MTFKAPAHVALKILKADASGNNKELAMLLELYSPDLNHPGKCHIIELLDYFEHDGPNGTHLCLVFPAMISDGVGMTISERLHQAAYVQAISKQLLLGLDFLHNLGIIHCGRLAPGT
;
A
#
# COMPACT_ATOMS: atom_id res chain seq x y z
N MET A 1 25.03 -6.63 -10.45
CA MET A 1 24.23 -5.40 -10.30
C MET A 1 23.30 -5.33 -11.49
N THR A 2 22.02 -5.67 -11.30
CA THR A 2 21.01 -5.63 -12.36
C THR A 2 20.34 -4.25 -12.31
N PHE A 3 20.54 -3.44 -13.36
CA PHE A 3 19.84 -2.17 -13.49
C PHE A 3 18.36 -2.45 -13.79
N LYS A 4 17.47 -2.03 -12.89
CA LYS A 4 16.02 -2.04 -13.14
C LYS A 4 15.74 -1.00 -14.22
N ALA A 5 14.99 -1.38 -15.26
CA ALA A 5 14.59 -0.45 -16.31
C ALA A 5 13.86 0.77 -15.71
N PRO A 6 13.97 1.97 -16.31
CA PRO A 6 13.24 3.14 -15.83
C PRO A 6 11.74 2.85 -15.81
N ALA A 7 11.11 3.09 -14.66
CA ALA A 7 9.69 2.84 -14.44
C ALA A 7 9.06 4.05 -13.74
N HIS A 8 7.79 4.32 -14.04
CA HIS A 8 7.01 5.30 -13.28
C HIS A 8 6.77 4.79 -11.86
N VAL A 9 6.79 5.71 -10.89
CA VAL A 9 6.56 5.44 -9.47
C VAL A 9 5.54 6.43 -8.91
N ALA A 10 4.90 6.05 -7.81
CA ALA A 10 4.10 6.95 -7.00
C ALA A 10 4.94 7.42 -5.80
N LEU A 11 5.09 8.74 -5.65
CA LEU A 11 5.81 9.36 -4.55
C LEU A 11 4.81 9.96 -3.56
N LYS A 12 4.82 9.48 -2.31
CA LYS A 12 4.05 10.05 -1.21
C LYS A 12 4.97 10.87 -0.31
N ILE A 13 4.77 12.19 -0.31
CA ILE A 13 5.53 13.12 0.54
C ILE A 13 4.68 13.44 1.76
N LEU A 14 5.17 13.10 2.95
CA LEU A 14 4.49 13.42 4.19
C LEU A 14 4.78 14.86 4.61
N LYS A 15 3.86 15.46 5.37
CA LYS A 15 4.15 16.73 6.06
C LYS A 15 5.27 16.53 7.07
N ALA A 16 6.09 17.55 7.28
CA ALA A 16 7.25 17.47 8.19
C ALA A 16 6.85 17.06 9.62
N ASP A 17 5.74 17.61 10.13
CA ASP A 17 5.18 17.28 11.45
C ASP A 17 4.69 15.82 11.59
N ALA A 18 4.48 15.11 10.48
CA ALA A 18 4.05 13.72 10.44
C ALA A 18 5.18 12.75 10.05
N SER A 19 6.39 13.25 9.84
CA SER A 19 7.53 12.47 9.33
C SER A 19 8.30 11.73 10.42
N GLY A 20 8.40 12.30 11.63
CA GLY A 20 9.07 11.66 12.76
C GLY A 20 8.33 10.44 13.31
N ASN A 21 9.08 9.38 13.65
CA ASN A 21 8.58 8.11 14.21
C ASN A 21 7.32 7.58 13.48
N ASN A 22 7.41 7.52 12.15
CA ASN A 22 6.26 7.24 11.30
C ASN A 22 5.88 5.75 11.34
N LYS A 23 4.67 5.46 11.86
CA LYS A 23 4.14 4.10 11.99
C LYS A 23 3.87 3.41 10.65
N GLU A 24 3.55 4.18 9.61
CA GLU A 24 3.29 3.63 8.27
C GLU A 24 4.59 3.09 7.66
N LEU A 25 5.69 3.83 7.74
CA LEU A 25 7.01 3.34 7.32
C LEU A 25 7.41 2.07 8.07
N ALA A 26 7.28 2.05 9.40
CA ALA A 26 7.63 0.88 10.20
C ALA A 26 6.84 -0.37 9.76
N MET A 27 5.53 -0.24 9.53
CA MET A 27 4.69 -1.33 9.05
C MET A 27 5.06 -1.78 7.63
N LEU A 28 5.31 -0.83 6.72
CA LEU A 28 5.71 -1.14 5.35
C LEU A 28 7.06 -1.88 5.27
N LEU A 29 8.00 -1.54 6.15
CA LEU A 29 9.28 -2.26 6.27
C LEU A 29 9.10 -3.68 6.81
N GLU A 30 8.19 -3.88 7.76
CA GLU A 30 7.87 -5.22 8.29
C GLU A 30 7.28 -6.13 7.19
N LEU A 31 6.40 -5.59 6.35
CA LEU A 31 5.80 -6.29 5.20
C LEU A 31 6.83 -6.68 4.12
N TYR A 32 7.95 -5.97 4.05
CA TYR A 32 9.01 -6.20 3.06
C TYR A 32 9.94 -7.39 3.40
N SER A 33 9.85 -7.95 4.61
CA SER A 33 10.79 -8.99 5.06
C SER A 33 10.90 -10.18 4.06
N PRO A 34 12.11 -10.54 3.61
CA PRO A 34 12.33 -11.54 2.56
C PRO A 34 11.95 -12.97 3.00
N ASP A 35 11.89 -13.23 4.30
CA ASP A 35 11.61 -14.56 4.86
C ASP A 35 10.12 -14.96 4.77
N LEU A 36 9.28 -14.03 4.30
CA LEU A 36 7.84 -14.22 4.20
C LEU A 36 7.45 -14.84 2.86
N ASN A 37 7.35 -16.16 2.84
CA ASN A 37 6.87 -16.93 1.69
C ASN A 37 5.37 -17.25 1.84
N HIS A 38 4.51 -16.27 1.55
CA HIS A 38 3.06 -16.41 1.61
C HIS A 38 2.43 -15.98 0.28
N PRO A 39 1.48 -16.75 -0.30
CA PRO A 39 0.86 -16.42 -1.59
C PRO A 39 0.14 -15.08 -1.58
N GLY A 40 -0.36 -14.64 -0.41
CA GLY A 40 -0.99 -13.34 -0.23
C GLY A 40 -0.05 -12.13 -0.30
N LYS A 41 1.27 -12.32 -0.19
CA LYS A 41 2.23 -11.21 -0.20
C LYS A 41 2.17 -10.40 -1.50
N CYS A 42 1.95 -11.06 -2.64
CA CYS A 42 1.85 -10.39 -3.93
C CYS A 42 0.57 -9.55 -4.10
N HIS A 43 -0.38 -9.63 -3.15
CA HIS A 43 -1.60 -8.82 -3.12
C HIS A 43 -1.48 -7.63 -2.16
N ILE A 44 -0.33 -7.42 -1.51
CA ILE A 44 -0.03 -6.24 -0.70
C ILE A 44 0.91 -5.33 -1.46
N ILE A 45 0.71 -4.01 -1.34
CA ILE A 45 1.58 -3.02 -1.97
C ILE A 45 2.98 -3.06 -1.34
N GLU A 46 4.00 -3.03 -2.19
CA GLU A 46 5.41 -3.04 -1.77
C GLU A 46 5.94 -1.61 -1.67
N LEU A 47 6.67 -1.30 -0.59
CA LEU A 47 7.48 -0.09 -0.51
C LEU A 47 8.77 -0.33 -1.31
N LEU A 48 8.98 0.44 -2.38
CA LEU A 48 10.16 0.29 -3.23
C LEU A 48 11.39 0.97 -2.63
N ASP A 49 11.19 2.13 -2.01
CA ASP A 49 12.23 2.95 -1.40
C ASP A 49 11.61 3.97 -0.44
N TYR A 50 12.43 4.55 0.42
CA TYR A 50 12.05 5.70 1.25
C TYR A 50 13.26 6.60 1.51
N PHE A 51 13.01 7.90 1.64
CA PHE A 51 14.05 8.88 1.93
C PHE A 51 13.49 10.08 2.67
N GLU A 52 14.39 10.89 3.24
CA GLU A 52 14.04 12.16 3.86
C GLU A 52 14.44 13.32 2.94
N HIS A 53 13.60 14.35 2.90
CA HIS A 53 13.84 15.56 2.14
C HIS A 53 13.72 16.79 3.04
N ASP A 54 14.82 17.53 3.20
CA ASP A 54 14.81 18.80 3.92
C ASP A 54 14.22 19.92 3.06
N GLY A 55 13.09 20.44 3.51
CA GLY A 55 12.39 21.56 2.89
C GLY A 55 12.34 22.79 3.81
N PRO A 56 11.79 23.91 3.31
CA PRO A 56 11.63 25.12 4.11
C PRO A 56 10.72 24.94 5.34
N ASN A 57 9.92 23.88 5.37
CA ASN A 57 8.98 23.57 6.46
C ASN A 57 9.49 22.44 7.39
N GLY A 58 10.76 22.05 7.27
CA GLY A 58 11.37 20.94 8.01
C GLY A 58 11.63 19.72 7.14
N THR A 59 11.95 18.60 7.78
CA THR A 59 12.29 17.33 7.13
C THR A 59 11.04 16.52 6.81
N HIS A 60 10.89 16.13 5.54
CA HIS A 60 9.75 15.40 5.02
C HIS A 60 10.12 13.95 4.71
N LEU A 61 9.38 12.99 5.26
CA LEU A 61 9.49 11.59 4.88
C LEU A 61 8.81 11.36 3.53
N CYS A 62 9.54 10.77 2.60
CA CYS A 62 9.10 10.42 1.26
C CYS A 62 9.06 8.91 1.10
N LEU A 63 7.91 8.38 0.67
CA LEU A 63 7.71 6.94 0.43
C LEU A 63 7.51 6.70 -1.07
N VAL A 64 8.20 5.71 -1.62
CA VAL A 64 8.19 5.38 -3.04
C VAL A 64 7.47 4.06 -3.27
N PHE A 65 6.44 4.07 -4.11
CA PHE A 65 5.61 2.91 -4.41
C PHE A 65 5.55 2.62 -5.91
N PRO A 66 5.17 1.39 -6.33
CA PRO A 66 4.81 1.13 -7.72
C PRO A 66 3.70 2.08 -8.18
N ALA A 67 3.78 2.58 -9.41
CA ALA A 67 2.67 3.32 -9.99
C ALA A 67 1.49 2.36 -10.24
N MET A 68 0.42 2.52 -9.46
CA MET A 68 -0.81 1.75 -9.60
C MET A 68 -1.83 2.53 -10.43
N ILE A 69 -2.42 1.88 -11.43
CA ILE A 69 -3.56 2.43 -12.17
C ILE A 69 -4.82 1.98 -11.44
N SER A 70 -5.60 2.92 -10.94
CA SER A 70 -6.94 2.62 -10.44
C SER A 70 -7.92 2.66 -11.60
N ASP A 71 -8.74 1.63 -11.74
CA ASP A 71 -9.96 1.64 -12.54
C ASP A 71 -11.14 2.22 -11.75
N GLY A 72 -10.90 3.14 -10.81
CA GLY A 72 -11.82 3.55 -9.75
C GLY A 72 -13.27 3.85 -10.18
N VAL A 73 -13.49 4.36 -11.39
CA VAL A 73 -14.84 4.54 -11.96
C VAL A 73 -15.51 3.19 -12.28
N GLY A 74 -14.76 2.25 -12.86
CA GLY A 74 -15.18 0.87 -13.11
C GLY A 74 -15.37 0.02 -11.87
N MET A 75 -14.85 0.40 -10.70
CA MET A 75 -15.06 -0.32 -9.42
C MET A 75 -16.13 0.30 -8.52
N THR A 76 -16.45 1.60 -8.68
CA THR A 76 -17.31 2.33 -7.72
C THR A 76 -18.55 2.97 -8.33
N ILE A 77 -18.56 3.25 -9.64
CA ILE A 77 -19.65 3.97 -10.30
C ILE A 77 -19.91 3.33 -11.65
N SER A 78 -20.48 2.12 -11.62
CA SER A 78 -21.21 1.62 -12.77
C SER A 78 -22.64 1.32 -12.34
N GLU A 79 -23.62 1.88 -13.06
CA GLU A 79 -25.01 1.42 -12.99
C GLU A 79 -25.17 -0.03 -13.46
N ARG A 80 -24.07 -0.67 -13.91
CA ARG A 80 -24.02 -2.07 -14.32
C ARG A 80 -23.39 -2.92 -13.23
N LEU A 81 -24.10 -3.97 -12.85
CA LEU A 81 -23.58 -5.03 -12.00
C LEU A 81 -22.30 -5.62 -12.61
N HIS A 82 -21.24 -5.72 -11.82
CA HIS A 82 -20.04 -6.45 -12.21
C HIS A 82 -20.38 -7.94 -12.41
N GLN A 83 -19.70 -8.56 -13.37
CA GLN A 83 -19.82 -10.00 -13.55
C GLN A 83 -19.35 -10.72 -12.27
N ALA A 84 -20.10 -11.73 -11.83
CA ALA A 84 -19.77 -12.49 -10.61
C ALA A 84 -18.32 -13.00 -10.59
N ALA A 85 -17.79 -13.42 -11.74
CA ALA A 85 -16.41 -13.85 -11.88
C ALA A 85 -15.38 -12.75 -11.55
N TYR A 86 -15.65 -11.50 -11.95
CA TYR A 86 -14.78 -10.35 -11.64
C TYR A 86 -14.78 -10.07 -10.14
N VAL A 87 -15.97 -10.04 -9.52
CA VAL A 87 -16.11 -9.86 -8.06
C VAL A 87 -15.38 -10.99 -7.32
N GLN A 88 -15.57 -12.24 -7.73
CA GLN A 88 -14.91 -13.39 -7.12
C GLN A 88 -13.38 -13.31 -7.23
N ALA A 89 -12.85 -12.85 -8.37
CA ALA A 89 -11.41 -12.67 -8.56
C ALA A 89 -10.84 -11.62 -7.59
N ILE A 90 -11.49 -10.46 -7.45
CA ILE A 90 -11.07 -9.42 -6.51
C ILE A 90 -11.19 -9.92 -5.07
N SER A 91 -12.31 -10.53 -4.70
CA SER A 91 -12.52 -11.09 -3.36
C SER A 91 -11.44 -12.11 -3.01
N LYS A 92 -11.02 -12.97 -3.96
CA LYS A 92 -9.92 -13.91 -3.74
C LYS A 92 -8.60 -13.19 -3.46
N GLN A 93 -8.26 -12.15 -4.23
CA GLN A 93 -7.04 -11.37 -4.01
C GLN A 93 -7.05 -10.66 -2.66
N LEU A 94 -8.19 -10.03 -2.29
CA LEU A 94 -8.39 -9.38 -1.00
C LEU A 94 -8.23 -10.35 0.16
N LEU A 95 -8.87 -11.53 0.09
CA LEU A 95 -8.79 -12.54 1.14
C LEU A 95 -7.38 -13.10 1.30
N LEU A 96 -6.67 -13.34 0.20
CA LEU A 96 -5.27 -13.77 0.26
C LEU A 96 -4.37 -12.70 0.88
N GLY A 97 -4.56 -11.42 0.51
CA GLY A 97 -3.83 -10.30 1.11
C GLY A 97 -4.11 -10.16 2.61
N LEU A 98 -5.38 -10.27 3.02
CA LEU A 98 -5.77 -10.22 4.44
C LEU A 98 -5.20 -11.41 5.23
N ASP A 99 -5.24 -12.62 4.66
CA ASP A 99 -4.65 -13.82 5.29
C ASP A 99 -3.15 -13.63 5.53
N PHE A 100 -2.44 -13.05 4.56
CA PHE A 100 -1.03 -12.68 4.74
C PHE A 100 -0.83 -11.68 5.88
N LEU A 101 -1.59 -10.59 5.92
CA LEU A 101 -1.48 -9.57 6.97
C LEU A 101 -1.80 -10.14 8.35
N HIS A 102 -2.86 -10.94 8.46
CA HIS A 102 -3.26 -11.56 9.71
C HIS A 102 -2.24 -12.58 10.22
N ASN A 103 -1.55 -13.30 9.32
CA ASN A 103 -0.42 -14.17 9.69
C ASN A 103 0.77 -13.39 10.28
N LEU A 104 0.89 -12.10 9.99
CA LEU A 104 1.86 -11.18 10.60
C LEU A 104 1.32 -10.46 11.84
N GLY A 105 0.07 -10.71 12.24
CA GLY A 105 -0.59 -10.00 13.33
C GLY A 105 -1.02 -8.57 12.98
N ILE A 106 -1.01 -8.20 11.69
CA ILE A 106 -1.40 -6.87 11.22
C ILE A 106 -2.89 -6.87 10.87
N ILE A 107 -3.65 -5.97 11.50
CA ILE A 107 -5.08 -5.78 11.21
C ILE A 107 -5.25 -4.56 10.31
N HIS A 108 -5.72 -4.77 9.08
CA HIS A 108 -6.07 -3.68 8.16
C HIS A 108 -7.47 -3.15 8.47
N CYS A 109 -7.59 -2.38 9.54
CA CYS A 109 -8.85 -1.71 9.91
C CYS A 109 -8.74 -0.20 9.59
N GLY A 110 -9.76 0.33 8.91
CA GLY A 110 -9.90 1.78 8.79
C GLY A 110 -10.05 2.40 10.17
N ARG A 111 -9.48 3.59 10.37
CA ARG A 111 -9.76 4.38 11.58
C ARG A 111 -11.27 4.63 11.62
N LEU A 112 -11.98 3.96 12.53
CA LEU A 112 -13.31 4.42 12.94
C LEU A 112 -13.10 5.84 13.48
N ALA A 113 -13.45 6.85 12.71
CA ALA A 113 -13.66 8.17 13.29
C ALA A 113 -14.82 7.99 14.28
N PRO A 114 -14.63 8.21 15.59
CA PRO A 114 -15.77 8.27 16.49
C PRO A 114 -16.63 9.46 16.06
N GLY A 115 -17.86 9.17 15.64
CA GLY A 115 -19.02 10.07 15.53
C GLY A 115 -18.78 11.49 15.03
N THR A 116 -19.11 11.72 13.76
CA THR A 116 -19.96 12.88 13.43
C THR A 116 -21.42 12.48 13.61
#